data_AF-A0A6V7VXV4-F1
#
_entry.id   AF-A0A6V7VXV4-F1
#
_cell.length_a   1.000
_cell.length_b   1.000
_cell.length_c   1.000
_cell.angle_alpha   90.00
_cell.angle_beta   90.00
_cell.angle_gamma   90.00
#
_symmetry.space_group_name_H-M   'P 1'
#
loop_
_entity.id
_entity.type
_entity.pdbx_description
1 polymer ?
#
loop_
_entity_poly.entity_id
_entity_poly.type
_entity_poly.pdbx_seq_one_letter_code
_entity_poly.pdbx_strand_id
1 'polypeptide(L)'
;MIYSFLTLLTIFGYTIEETKVVSPAFTNAQTCLKEENTNGPIYAQLNKEFKNGHFTMYGRAEKQGRGACGFDMNKPDMSAAVSQSLFNNSAKWPESCLPDKRTVANDPVCMSKCVQVTYNGNT
;
A
#
# COMPACT_ATOMS: atom_id res chain seq x y z
N MET A 1 18.19 50.30 -7.27
CA MET A 1 18.80 49.55 -6.14
C MET A 1 17.72 48.64 -5.58
N ILE A 2 17.81 47.31 -5.48
CA ILE A 2 18.87 46.29 -5.61
C ILE A 2 18.12 44.97 -5.89
N TYR A 3 18.50 44.30 -6.98
CA TYR A 3 18.56 42.85 -7.27
C TYR A 3 17.39 41.94 -6.84
N SER A 4 16.65 41.33 -7.77
CA SER A 4 17.06 40.15 -8.56
C SER A 4 17.56 39.00 -7.68
N PHE A 5 16.64 38.12 -7.28
CA PHE A 5 16.94 36.80 -6.72
C PHE A 5 16.34 35.71 -7.62
N LEU A 6 16.86 35.65 -8.85
CA LEU A 6 17.19 34.38 -9.50
C LEU A 6 18.69 34.22 -9.19
N THR A 7 19.20 33.16 -8.57
CA THR A 7 19.36 31.81 -9.12
C THR A 7 20.12 30.99 -8.06
N LEU A 8 20.27 29.69 -8.29
CA LEU A 8 21.11 28.71 -7.58
C LEU A 8 20.46 27.98 -6.40
N LEU A 9 19.75 26.90 -6.72
CA LEU A 9 19.99 25.61 -6.05
C LEU A 9 19.75 24.44 -7.02
N THR A 10 20.40 24.45 -8.18
CA THR A 10 20.65 23.24 -8.98
C THR A 10 22.03 22.70 -8.59
N ILE A 11 22.13 22.10 -7.41
CA ILE A 11 23.27 21.29 -7.02
C ILE A 11 22.69 20.05 -6.37
N PHE A 12 22.97 18.90 -6.97
CA PHE A 12 22.30 17.60 -6.85
C PHE A 12 20.97 17.49 -7.61
N GLY A 13 20.98 16.67 -8.66
CA GLY A 13 19.78 16.21 -9.38
C GLY A 13 18.90 15.32 -8.52
N TYR A 14 18.41 15.84 -7.40
CA TYR A 14 17.27 15.26 -6.71
C TYR A 14 16.02 15.72 -7.45
N THR A 15 15.55 14.89 -8.38
CA THR A 15 14.13 14.89 -8.72
C THR A 15 13.37 14.53 -7.45
N ILE A 16 12.66 15.51 -6.89
CA ILE A 16 11.61 15.22 -5.89
C ILE A 16 10.52 14.49 -6.68
N GLU A 17 10.53 13.15 -6.63
CA GLU A 17 9.38 12.40 -7.12
C GLU A 17 8.19 12.76 -6.24
N GLU A 18 7.15 13.34 -6.84
CA GLU A 18 5.87 13.51 -6.15
C GLU A 18 5.36 12.11 -5.77
N THR A 19 5.45 11.78 -4.48
CA THR A 19 4.84 10.56 -3.97
C THR A 19 3.32 10.70 -4.13
N LYS A 20 2.75 9.96 -5.08
CA LYS A 20 1.30 9.93 -5.26
C LYS A 20 0.69 9.21 -4.06
N VAL A 21 0.22 9.98 -3.07
CA VAL A 21 -0.43 9.43 -1.89
C VAL A 21 -1.81 8.92 -2.29
N VAL A 22 -1.98 7.60 -2.31
CA VAL A 22 -3.29 6.97 -2.52
C VAL A 22 -3.98 6.83 -1.16
N SER A 23 -5.21 7.35 -1.05
CA SER A 23 -6.01 7.16 0.16
C SER A 23 -6.48 5.71 0.23
N PRO A 24 -6.29 5.01 1.38
CA PRO A 24 -6.78 3.65 1.52
C PRO A 24 -8.31 3.62 1.53
N ALA A 25 -8.92 2.56 0.99
CA ALA A 25 -10.37 2.38 1.04
C ALA A 25 -10.90 2.23 2.48
N PHE A 26 -10.08 1.67 3.37
CA PHE A 26 -10.34 1.53 4.79
C PHE A 26 -9.11 1.96 5.58
N THR A 27 -9.31 2.85 6.54
CA THR A 27 -8.26 3.27 7.48
C THR A 27 -8.09 2.24 8.59
N ASN A 28 -6.91 2.23 9.22
CA ASN A 28 -6.63 1.39 10.39
C ASN A 28 -7.64 1.66 11.54
N ALA A 29 -8.10 2.90 11.69
CA ALA A 29 -9.13 3.26 12.68
C ALA A 29 -10.50 2.61 12.36
N GLN A 30 -10.91 2.61 11.09
CA GLN A 30 -12.17 1.97 10.68
C GLN A 30 -12.12 0.44 10.83
N THR A 31 -10.93 -0.16 10.73
CA THR A 31 -10.74 -1.60 10.87
C THR A 31 -10.41 -2.02 12.29
N CYS A 32 -10.17 -1.06 13.20
CA CYS A 32 -9.62 -1.27 14.54
C CYS A 32 -8.27 -2.00 14.57
N LEU A 33 -7.57 -1.99 13.45
CA LEU A 33 -6.20 -2.48 13.37
C LEU A 33 -5.23 -1.41 13.89
N LYS A 34 -4.14 -1.88 14.46
CA LYS A 34 -3.10 -1.03 15.06
C LYS A 34 -1.76 -1.55 14.61
N GLU A 35 -1.09 -0.79 13.75
CA GLU A 35 0.22 -1.19 13.21
C GLU A 35 1.23 -1.39 14.33
N GLU A 36 1.17 -0.56 15.38
CA GLU A 36 2.06 -0.63 16.54
C GLU A 36 1.98 -1.97 17.29
N ASN A 37 0.89 -2.72 17.12
CA ASN A 37 0.67 -4.02 17.76
C ASN A 37 1.08 -5.19 16.87
N THR A 38 1.73 -4.91 15.74
CA THR A 38 2.09 -5.93 14.77
C THR A 38 3.54 -5.81 14.31
N ASN A 39 4.05 -6.92 13.81
CA ASN A 39 5.32 -6.97 13.08
C ASN A 39 5.13 -7.90 11.88
N GLY A 40 5.96 -7.75 10.85
CA GLY A 40 5.87 -8.62 9.68
C GLY A 40 6.94 -8.36 8.63
N PRO A 41 7.17 -9.32 7.73
CA PRO A 41 8.22 -9.21 6.72
C PRO A 41 8.05 -8.02 5.75
N ILE A 42 6.81 -7.53 5.58
CA ILE A 42 6.51 -6.37 4.73
C ILE A 42 7.31 -5.12 5.09
N TYR A 43 7.65 -4.91 6.37
CA TYR A 43 8.40 -3.71 6.79
C TYR A 43 9.76 -3.59 6.11
N ALA A 44 10.39 -4.72 5.80
CA ALA A 44 11.66 -4.75 5.08
C ALA A 44 11.53 -4.31 3.61
N GLN A 45 10.32 -4.15 3.08
CA GLN A 45 10.05 -3.80 1.68
C GLN A 45 9.44 -2.41 1.50
N LEU A 46 9.07 -1.72 2.58
CA LEU A 46 8.49 -0.38 2.48
C LEU A 46 9.50 0.61 1.90
N ASN A 47 9.02 1.50 1.03
CA ASN A 47 9.79 2.56 0.38
C ASN A 47 11.01 2.03 -0.43
N LYS A 48 11.00 0.75 -0.81
CA LYS A 48 12.02 0.17 -1.69
C LYS A 48 11.51 0.11 -3.12
N GLU A 49 12.31 0.65 -4.03
CA GLU A 49 12.09 0.49 -5.45
C GLU A 49 12.48 -0.93 -5.88
N PHE A 50 11.58 -1.59 -6.61
CA PHE A 50 11.85 -2.86 -7.27
C PHE A 50 12.08 -2.62 -8.76
N LYS A 51 13.35 -2.60 -9.18
CA LYS A 51 13.70 -2.45 -10.61
C LYS A 51 13.55 -3.76 -11.35
N ASN A 52 13.03 -3.68 -12.58
CA ASN A 52 12.79 -4.83 -13.46
C ASN A 52 11.92 -5.93 -12.82
N GLY A 53 10.98 -5.53 -11.96
CA GLY A 53 10.01 -6.44 -11.38
C GLY A 53 9.02 -6.97 -12.42
N HIS A 54 8.48 -8.16 -12.17
CA HIS A 54 7.37 -8.70 -12.94
C HIS A 54 6.09 -8.56 -12.11
N PHE A 55 5.02 -8.08 -12.73
CA PHE A 55 3.69 -8.13 -12.17
C PHE A 55 2.77 -8.89 -13.14
N THR A 56 1.79 -9.58 -12.59
CA THR A 56 0.74 -10.24 -13.36
C THR A 56 -0.60 -9.66 -12.96
N MET A 57 -1.60 -9.84 -13.83
CA MET A 57 -2.98 -9.51 -13.51
C MET A 57 -3.69 -10.81 -13.17
N TYR A 58 -4.31 -10.84 -11.99
CA TYR A 58 -5.29 -11.86 -11.66
C TYR A 58 -6.69 -11.23 -11.76
N GLY A 59 -7.71 -12.07 -12.01
CA GLY A 59 -8.98 -11.63 -12.60
C GLY A 59 -9.71 -10.50 -11.87
N ARG A 60 -10.70 -9.93 -12.55
CA ARG A 60 -11.53 -8.83 -12.01
C ARG A 60 -12.21 -9.23 -10.70
N ALA A 61 -12.02 -8.40 -9.67
CA ALA A 61 -12.51 -8.63 -8.33
C ALA A 61 -14.04 -8.70 -8.17
N GLU A 62 -14.80 -8.31 -9.21
CA GLU A 62 -16.27 -8.21 -9.20
C GLU A 62 -17.01 -9.51 -8.84
N LYS A 63 -16.34 -10.66 -8.89
CA LYS A 63 -16.88 -11.97 -8.49
C LYS A 63 -16.06 -12.71 -7.44
N GLN A 64 -15.00 -12.11 -6.92
CA GLN A 64 -13.96 -12.85 -6.21
C GLN A 64 -14.07 -12.79 -4.68
N GLY A 65 -15.07 -12.09 -4.14
CA GLY A 65 -15.26 -11.99 -2.70
C GLY A 65 -14.11 -11.24 -2.02
N ARG A 66 -13.62 -11.79 -0.90
CA ARG A 66 -12.62 -11.14 -0.05
C ARG A 66 -11.24 -11.71 -0.27
N GLY A 67 -10.24 -10.84 -0.32
CA GLY A 67 -8.83 -11.23 -0.46
C GLY A 67 -8.25 -11.76 0.85
N ALA A 68 -6.96 -12.09 0.84
CA ALA A 68 -6.22 -12.60 2.00
C ALA A 68 -6.16 -11.62 3.19
N CYS A 69 -6.55 -10.36 3.01
CA CYS A 69 -6.67 -9.38 4.09
C CYS A 69 -8.09 -9.30 4.69
N GLY A 70 -9.08 -9.97 4.11
CA GLY A 70 -10.49 -9.88 4.54
C GLY A 70 -11.26 -8.68 3.95
N PHE A 71 -10.62 -7.86 3.12
CA PHE A 71 -11.29 -6.80 2.36
C PHE A 71 -11.89 -7.31 1.05
N ASP A 72 -12.97 -6.68 0.59
CA ASP A 72 -13.56 -6.98 -0.71
C ASP A 72 -12.56 -6.56 -1.79
N MET A 73 -12.21 -7.46 -2.71
CA MET A 73 -11.15 -7.18 -3.68
C MET A 73 -11.54 -6.12 -4.72
N ASN A 74 -12.83 -5.77 -4.81
CA ASN A 74 -13.33 -4.75 -5.73
C ASN A 74 -13.32 -3.34 -5.11
N LYS A 75 -12.79 -3.20 -3.90
CA LYS A 75 -12.65 -1.91 -3.21
C LYS A 75 -11.29 -1.82 -2.49
N PRO A 76 -10.40 -0.90 -2.88
CA PRO A 76 -10.56 0.12 -3.92
C PRO A 76 -10.48 -0.46 -5.34
N ASP A 77 -10.82 0.34 -6.37
CA ASP A 77 -10.80 -0.08 -7.79
C ASP A 77 -9.44 -0.67 -8.24
N MET A 78 -8.35 -0.28 -7.56
CA MET A 78 -7.01 -0.80 -7.77
C MET A 78 -6.49 -1.48 -6.50
N SER A 79 -6.34 -2.80 -6.55
CA SER A 79 -5.74 -3.59 -5.48
C SER A 79 -4.54 -4.38 -6.01
N ALA A 80 -3.54 -4.59 -5.17
CA ALA A 80 -2.40 -5.46 -5.48
C ALA A 80 -2.39 -6.66 -4.54
N ALA A 81 -2.12 -7.85 -5.10
CA ALA A 81 -1.73 -9.01 -4.32
C ALA A 81 -0.20 -9.07 -4.22
N VAL A 82 0.29 -9.57 -3.09
CA VAL A 82 1.72 -9.74 -2.84
C VAL A 82 2.04 -11.20 -2.49
N SER A 83 3.32 -11.56 -2.58
CA SER A 83 3.80 -12.88 -2.18
C SER A 83 3.41 -13.21 -0.74
N GLN A 84 3.01 -14.46 -0.49
CA GLN A 84 2.75 -14.99 0.85
C GLN A 84 3.94 -14.77 1.80
N SER A 85 5.18 -14.77 1.30
CA SER A 85 6.38 -14.53 2.10
C SER A 85 6.44 -13.14 2.77
N LEU A 86 5.58 -12.20 2.35
CA LEU A 86 5.48 -10.88 2.94
C LEU A 86 4.47 -10.80 4.10
N PHE A 87 3.65 -11.85 4.27
CA PHE A 87 2.70 -11.96 5.37
C PHE A 87 3.38 -12.46 6.65
N ASN A 88 2.86 -12.02 7.79
CA ASN A 88 3.13 -12.59 9.09
C ASN A 88 2.28 -13.86 9.27
N ASN A 89 2.92 -15.04 9.24
CA ASN A 89 2.26 -16.34 9.42
C ASN A 89 1.58 -16.52 10.79
N SER A 90 1.82 -15.63 11.76
CA SER A 90 1.17 -15.63 13.08
C SER A 90 -0.02 -14.66 13.17
N ALA A 91 -0.35 -13.95 12.10
CA ALA A 91 -1.43 -12.97 12.07
C ALA A 91 -2.77 -13.60 12.49
N LYS A 92 -3.52 -12.85 13.29
CA LYS A 92 -4.86 -13.22 13.75
C LYS A 92 -5.92 -12.52 12.92
N TRP A 93 -7.15 -13.01 12.99
CA TRP A 93 -8.29 -12.50 12.21
C TRP A 93 -9.41 -12.02 13.15
N PRO A 94 -9.18 -10.92 13.90
CA PRO A 94 -10.22 -10.34 14.75
C PRO A 94 -11.39 -9.78 13.93
N GLU A 95 -12.54 -9.60 14.57
CA GLU A 95 -13.62 -8.77 14.04
C GLU A 95 -13.12 -7.33 13.87
N SER A 96 -13.40 -6.72 12.71
CA SER A 96 -13.10 -5.31 12.47
C SER A 96 -14.16 -4.38 13.03
N CYS A 97 -13.84 -3.09 13.10
CA CYS A 97 -14.80 -2.03 13.45
C CYS A 97 -15.65 -1.54 12.28
N LEU A 98 -15.66 -2.26 11.15
CA LEU A 98 -16.57 -1.98 10.05
C LEU A 98 -18.02 -2.33 10.44
N PRO A 99 -19.05 -1.71 9.83
CA PRO A 99 -20.44 -1.95 10.19
C PRO A 99 -20.88 -3.42 10.08
N ASP A 100 -20.27 -4.20 9.19
CA ASP A 100 -20.57 -5.61 8.99
C ASP A 100 -19.71 -6.55 9.85
N LYS A 101 -18.83 -6.00 10.70
CA LYS A 101 -17.92 -6.72 11.60
C LYS A 101 -17.10 -7.82 10.92
N ARG A 102 -16.83 -7.69 9.62
CA ARG A 102 -16.03 -8.69 8.89
C ARG A 102 -14.68 -8.89 9.58
N THR A 103 -14.18 -10.12 9.56
CA THR A 103 -12.84 -10.39 10.06
C THR A 103 -11.80 -9.85 9.08
N VAL A 104 -10.79 -9.17 9.61
CA VAL A 104 -9.69 -8.59 8.84
C VAL A 104 -8.38 -9.09 9.43
N ALA A 105 -7.44 -9.47 8.57
CA ALA A 105 -6.15 -9.96 9.02
C ALA A 105 -5.39 -8.85 9.77
N ASN A 106 -5.04 -9.10 11.03
CA ASN A 106 -4.17 -8.26 11.83
C ASN A 106 -2.70 -8.51 11.44
N ASP A 107 -2.41 -8.14 10.20
CA ASP A 107 -1.11 -8.27 9.54
C ASP A 107 -0.70 -6.90 8.97
N PRO A 108 0.53 -6.42 9.21
CA PRO A 108 0.96 -5.11 8.70
C PRO A 108 0.89 -5.00 7.17
N VAL A 109 0.92 -6.11 6.42
CA VAL A 109 0.76 -6.08 4.96
C VAL A 109 -0.65 -5.65 4.55
N CYS A 110 -1.63 -5.86 5.43
CA CYS A 110 -3.04 -5.53 5.24
C CYS A 110 -3.40 -4.13 5.77
N MET A 111 -2.44 -3.38 6.32
CA MET A 111 -2.68 -2.09 6.97
C MET A 111 -2.14 -0.94 6.12
N SER A 112 -3.03 -0.31 5.34
CA SER A 112 -2.79 0.96 4.64
C SER A 112 -1.47 1.01 3.85
N LYS A 113 -1.07 -0.08 3.18
CA LYS A 113 0.11 -0.13 2.31
C LYS A 113 -0.32 0.01 0.85
N CYS A 114 0.46 0.78 0.09
CA CYS A 114 0.26 0.98 -1.33
C CYS A 114 1.54 0.62 -2.08
N VAL A 115 1.38 0.23 -3.34
CA VAL A 115 2.49 0.06 -4.28
C VAL A 115 2.30 1.03 -5.42
N GLN A 116 3.39 1.66 -5.84
CA GLN A 116 3.46 2.42 -7.08
C GLN A 116 4.06 1.51 -8.15
N VAL A 117 3.36 1.38 -9.28
CA VAL A 117 3.81 0.53 -10.39
C VAL A 117 4.04 1.40 -11.61
N THR A 118 5.29 1.52 -12.04
CA THR A 118 5.62 2.22 -13.28
C THR A 118 5.83 1.21 -14.40
N TYR A 119 5.08 1.32 -15.49
CA TYR A 119 5.21 0.47 -16.67
C TYR A 119 5.08 1.29 -17.96
N ASN A 120 6.03 1.08 -18.89
CA ASN A 120 6.06 1.79 -20.18
C ASN A 120 5.94 3.33 -20.03
N GLY A 121 6.62 3.89 -19.03
CA GLY A 121 6.60 5.33 -18.73
C GLY A 121 5.32 5.87 -18.07
N ASN A 122 4.38 5.00 -17.68
CA ASN A 122 3.14 5.36 -17.00
C ASN A 122 3.14 4.83 -15.56
N THR A 123 2.45 5.54 -14.65
CA THR A 123 2.35 5.24 -13.22
C THR A 123 0.90 5.17 -12.75
#